data_AF-A0A838IZM9-F1
#
_entry.id   AF-A0A838IZM9-F1
#
_cell.length_a   1.000
_cell.length_b   1.000
_cell.length_c   1.000
_cell.angle_alpha   90.00
_cell.angle_beta   90.00
_cell.angle_gamma   90.00
#
_symmetry.space_group_name_H-M   'P 1'
#
loop_
_entity.id
_entity.type
_entity.pdbx_description
1 polymer ?
#
loop_
_entity_poly.entity_id
_entity_poly.type
_entity_poly.pdbx_seq_one_letter_code
_entity_poly.pdbx_strand_id
1 'polypeptide(L)'
;TTIEEDRLAPRGAVDWHAYATHKLPYGRALEVPCRYPDLRDDEELRSAIHWTVRRHRESLRSVPGAGRVARDLIMLCDRLIARLVGSPPRPPEARLRASWHRRVAVPSAFREGIHAIDWTMEERGLAGLADLAGLSWRLDMDLFFEAWVETIATWVAPRVGATVRSGRLEQTRVPLDWSTPTSGSQRSLLPDVVLEGPDVVVVLDSKYKQHADDIQRLGWHGVSDNVREQHRNDLLQALAYSTLFEAPRVVTLLVYPCAEDSWWRLHERGRVLSRARARTSPRNIELGLLAVPLGGEIADVGGVLEGVVREAVGSPN
;
A
#
# COMPACT_ATOMS: atom_id res chain seq x y z
N THR A 1 -15.76 20.00 -30.52
CA THR A 1 -17.02 20.67 -30.91
C THR A 1 -16.98 20.92 -32.40
N THR A 2 -18.10 20.90 -33.12
CA THR A 2 -18.12 21.24 -34.56
C THR A 2 -18.38 22.74 -34.70
N ILE A 3 -17.52 23.45 -35.42
CA ILE A 3 -17.67 24.87 -35.70
C ILE A 3 -18.39 25.02 -37.03
N GLU A 4 -19.37 25.92 -37.07
CA GLU A 4 -20.01 26.41 -38.29
C GLU A 4 -19.62 27.88 -38.47
N GLU A 5 -18.87 28.19 -39.52
CA GLU A 5 -18.29 29.51 -39.76
C GLU A 5 -18.15 29.76 -41.27
N ASP A 6 -18.42 30.99 -41.71
CA ASP A 6 -18.14 31.43 -43.06
C ASP A 6 -16.66 31.76 -43.24
N ARG A 7 -16.01 31.15 -44.24
CA ARG A 7 -14.58 31.32 -44.48
C ARG A 7 -14.25 31.71 -45.92
N LEU A 8 -13.20 32.52 -46.05
CA LEU A 8 -12.58 32.85 -47.34
C LEU A 8 -11.92 31.62 -47.99
N ALA A 9 -11.41 30.70 -47.17
CA ALA A 9 -10.79 29.46 -47.61
C ALA A 9 -11.56 28.27 -47.00
N PRO A 10 -12.17 27.39 -47.82
CA PRO A 10 -13.03 26.33 -47.32
C PRO A 10 -12.26 25.31 -46.47
N ARG A 11 -12.88 24.88 -45.36
CA ARG A 11 -12.31 23.89 -44.43
C ARG A 11 -13.38 22.91 -43.97
N GLY A 12 -13.09 21.62 -44.05
CA GLY A 12 -14.04 20.57 -43.66
C GLY A 12 -15.19 20.42 -44.67
N ALA A 13 -16.40 20.21 -44.18
CA ALA A 13 -17.59 20.06 -45.02
C ALA A 13 -18.15 21.45 -45.37
N VAL A 14 -18.40 21.70 -46.66
CA VAL A 14 -19.01 22.94 -47.14
C VAL A 14 -20.50 22.71 -47.36
N ASP A 15 -21.34 23.62 -46.86
CA ASP A 15 -22.78 23.61 -47.19
C ASP A 15 -23.00 24.30 -48.55
N TRP A 16 -22.85 23.53 -49.61
CA TRP A 16 -23.03 24.02 -50.98
C TRP A 16 -24.44 24.50 -51.26
N HIS A 17 -25.45 23.95 -50.59
CA HIS A 17 -26.83 24.37 -50.76
C HIS A 17 -27.03 25.76 -50.18
N ALA A 18 -26.61 26.00 -48.95
CA ALA A 18 -26.66 27.32 -48.32
C ALA A 18 -25.80 28.34 -49.08
N TYR A 19 -24.62 27.96 -49.55
CA TYR A 19 -23.74 28.82 -50.34
C TYR A 19 -24.41 29.27 -51.67
N ALA A 20 -24.98 28.33 -52.41
CA ALA A 20 -25.61 28.62 -53.71
C ALA A 20 -26.90 29.45 -53.58
N THR A 21 -27.65 29.27 -52.50
CA THR A 21 -28.96 29.91 -52.32
C THR A 21 -28.89 31.24 -51.55
N HIS A 22 -27.93 31.40 -50.63
CA HIS A 22 -27.88 32.54 -49.71
C HIS A 22 -26.59 33.38 -49.76
N LYS A 23 -25.50 32.88 -50.36
CA LYS A 23 -24.23 33.63 -50.45
C LYS A 23 -24.00 34.19 -51.86
N LEU A 24 -24.05 33.34 -52.87
CA LEU A 24 -23.80 33.73 -54.26
C LEU A 24 -24.79 34.78 -54.81
N PRO A 25 -26.12 34.64 -54.64
CA PRO A 25 -27.09 35.59 -55.21
C PRO A 25 -26.99 37.01 -54.62
N TYR A 26 -26.44 37.12 -53.41
CA TYR A 26 -26.31 38.37 -52.67
C TYR A 26 -24.89 38.94 -52.73
N GLY A 27 -24.04 38.48 -53.66
CA GLY A 27 -22.70 39.01 -53.90
C GLY A 27 -21.65 38.64 -52.85
N ARG A 28 -21.94 37.67 -51.97
CA ARG A 28 -21.05 37.24 -50.88
C ARG A 28 -20.22 36.01 -51.27
N ALA A 29 -19.63 36.02 -52.46
CA ALA A 29 -18.92 34.88 -53.04
C ALA A 29 -17.65 34.46 -52.26
N LEU A 30 -17.18 35.26 -51.31
CA LEU A 30 -16.04 34.93 -50.47
C LEU A 30 -16.43 34.33 -49.11
N GLU A 31 -17.71 34.31 -48.76
CA GLU A 31 -18.21 33.75 -47.50
C GLU A 31 -18.67 32.31 -47.70
N VAL A 32 -17.74 31.35 -47.65
CA VAL A 32 -18.07 29.92 -47.85
C VAL A 32 -18.48 29.29 -46.51
N PRO A 33 -19.75 28.84 -46.35
CA PRO A 33 -20.23 28.26 -45.10
C PRO A 33 -19.58 26.89 -44.88
N CYS A 34 -18.76 26.81 -43.84
CA CYS A 34 -17.95 25.63 -43.54
C CYS A 34 -18.33 25.04 -42.19
N ARG A 35 -18.35 23.70 -42.13
CA ARG A 35 -18.54 22.90 -40.93
C ARG A 35 -17.34 21.98 -40.72
N TYR A 36 -16.57 22.21 -39.66
CA TYR A 36 -15.35 21.45 -39.38
C TYR A 36 -15.16 21.15 -37.88
N PRO A 37 -14.50 20.03 -37.52
CA PRO A 37 -14.22 19.72 -36.13
C PRO A 37 -13.20 20.71 -35.56
N ASP A 38 -13.55 21.31 -34.42
CA ASP A 38 -12.63 22.06 -33.59
C ASP A 38 -11.66 21.11 -32.91
N LEU A 39 -10.43 21.09 -33.41
CA LEU A 39 -9.32 20.29 -32.88
C LEU A 39 -8.54 21.03 -31.79
N ARG A 40 -9.02 22.19 -31.31
CA ARG A 40 -8.42 22.87 -30.16
C ARG A 40 -8.53 22.00 -28.92
N ASP A 41 -7.56 22.14 -28.03
CA ASP A 41 -7.59 21.50 -26.73
C ASP A 41 -8.86 21.89 -25.97
N ASP A 42 -9.42 20.94 -25.21
CA ASP A 42 -10.55 21.16 -24.31
C ASP A 42 -10.10 22.10 -23.18
N GLU A 43 -10.34 23.41 -23.34
CA GLU A 43 -9.87 24.47 -22.43
C GLU A 43 -10.42 24.29 -21.01
N GLU A 44 -11.65 23.79 -20.90
CA GLU A 44 -12.31 23.47 -19.64
C GLU A 44 -11.59 22.32 -18.92
N LEU A 45 -11.28 21.24 -19.65
CA LEU A 45 -10.50 20.13 -19.10
C LEU A 45 -9.09 20.56 -18.69
N ARG A 46 -8.41 21.36 -19.52
CA ARG A 46 -7.07 21.89 -19.20
C ARG A 46 -7.10 22.79 -17.96
N SER A 47 -8.13 23.63 -17.83
CA SER A 47 -8.34 24.50 -16.68
C SER A 47 -8.56 23.69 -15.39
N ALA A 48 -9.33 22.60 -15.48
CA ALA A 48 -9.55 21.67 -14.37
C ALA A 48 -8.27 20.91 -13.97
N ILE A 49 -7.51 20.38 -14.93
CA ILE A 49 -6.23 19.73 -14.64
C ILE A 49 -5.28 20.73 -13.98
N HIS A 50 -5.21 21.97 -14.49
CA HIS A 50 -4.35 23.00 -13.93
C HIS A 50 -4.72 23.32 -12.48
N TRP A 51 -6.02 23.46 -12.18
CA TRP A 51 -6.49 23.64 -10.81
C TRP A 51 -6.12 22.46 -9.90
N THR A 52 -6.38 21.23 -10.34
CA THR A 52 -6.09 20.01 -9.58
C THR A 52 -4.61 19.86 -9.25
N VAL A 53 -3.72 20.04 -10.22
CA VAL A 53 -2.27 19.91 -10.00
C VAL A 53 -1.75 20.99 -9.05
N ARG A 54 -2.30 22.22 -9.10
CA ARG A 54 -1.95 23.27 -8.15
C ARG A 54 -2.37 22.91 -6.74
N ARG A 55 -3.60 22.40 -6.56
CA ARG A 55 -4.09 21.94 -5.26
C ARG A 55 -3.20 20.82 -4.68
N HIS A 56 -2.77 19.88 -5.52
CA HIS A 56 -1.87 18.80 -5.09
C HIS A 56 -0.51 19.32 -4.63
N ARG A 57 0.06 20.27 -5.38
CA ARG A 57 1.33 20.90 -5.03
C ARG A 57 1.26 21.69 -3.72
N GLU A 58 0.17 22.41 -3.49
CA GLU A 58 -0.05 23.16 -2.25
C GLU A 58 -0.11 22.21 -1.04
N SER A 59 -0.88 21.12 -1.15
CA SER A 59 -0.98 20.09 -0.11
C SER A 59 0.36 19.39 0.16
N LEU A 60 1.14 19.06 -0.87
CA LEU A 60 2.46 18.45 -0.68
C LEU A 60 3.46 19.38 0.00
N ARG A 61 3.29 20.71 -0.16
CA ARG A 61 4.17 21.72 0.46
C ARG A 61 3.78 22.06 1.88
N SER A 62 2.54 21.82 2.30
CA SER A 62 2.08 22.13 3.65
C SER A 62 2.61 21.15 4.70
N VAL A 63 3.18 20.00 4.30
CA VAL A 63 3.74 18.99 5.21
C VAL A 63 5.20 19.37 5.58
N PRO A 64 5.49 19.74 6.84
CA PRO A 64 6.85 20.02 7.28
C PRO A 64 7.72 18.75 7.25
N GLY A 65 8.97 18.84 6.81
CA GLY A 65 9.89 17.69 6.79
C GLY A 65 9.63 16.67 5.66
N ALA A 66 8.88 17.06 4.62
CA ALA A 66 8.51 16.18 3.52
C ALA A 66 9.73 15.44 2.93
N GLY A 67 9.68 14.10 2.98
CA GLY A 67 10.75 13.20 2.54
C GLY A 67 11.03 13.27 1.04
N ARG A 68 12.00 12.47 0.56
CA ARG A 68 12.44 12.48 -0.85
C ARG A 68 11.29 12.33 -1.85
N VAL A 69 10.34 11.44 -1.57
CA VAL A 69 9.17 11.18 -2.43
C VAL A 69 8.31 12.43 -2.61
N ALA A 70 8.03 13.18 -1.55
CA ALA A 70 7.24 14.40 -1.64
C ALA A 70 7.95 15.48 -2.48
N ARG A 71 9.28 15.59 -2.36
CA ARG A 71 10.07 16.50 -3.22
C ARG A 71 9.97 16.11 -4.69
N ASP A 72 10.07 14.81 -5.01
CA ASP A 72 9.95 14.30 -6.38
C ASP A 72 8.56 14.56 -6.96
N LEU A 73 7.50 14.39 -6.15
CA LEU A 73 6.12 14.70 -6.54
C LEU A 73 5.90 16.20 -6.74
N ILE A 74 6.46 17.06 -5.89
CA ILE A 74 6.41 18.52 -6.07
C ILE A 74 7.06 18.92 -7.41
N MET A 75 8.24 18.35 -7.73
CA MET A 75 8.90 18.59 -9.02
C MET A 75 8.06 18.11 -10.21
N LEU A 76 7.36 16.98 -10.06
CA LEU A 76 6.41 16.52 -11.09
C LEU A 76 5.26 17.51 -11.26
N CYS A 77 4.65 18.00 -10.18
CA CYS A 77 3.59 19.00 -10.23
C CYS A 77 4.08 20.30 -10.91
N ASP A 78 5.27 20.79 -10.56
CA ASP A 78 5.86 21.99 -11.18
C ASP A 78 6.03 21.81 -12.70
N ARG A 79 6.49 20.64 -13.16
CA ARG A 79 6.60 20.32 -14.60
C ARG A 79 5.23 20.28 -15.29
N LEU A 80 4.21 19.71 -14.64
CA LEU A 80 2.86 19.64 -15.20
C LEU A 80 2.22 21.04 -15.29
N ILE A 81 2.37 21.88 -14.26
CA ILE A 81 1.89 23.27 -14.25
C ILE A 81 2.52 24.06 -15.40
N ALA A 82 3.83 23.90 -15.63
CA ALA A 82 4.51 24.57 -16.74
C ALA A 82 3.92 24.21 -18.12
N ARG A 83 3.39 22.98 -18.30
CA ARG A 83 2.73 22.54 -19.54
C ARG A 83 1.28 23.03 -19.68
N LEU A 84 0.68 23.49 -18.59
CA LEU A 84 -0.70 23.96 -18.51
C LEU A 84 -0.81 25.49 -18.55
N VAL A 85 0.32 26.18 -18.72
CA VAL A 85 0.39 27.63 -18.94
C VAL A 85 -0.50 28.00 -20.14
N GLY A 86 -1.29 29.06 -19.98
CA GLY A 86 -2.27 29.53 -20.98
C GLY A 86 -3.72 29.15 -20.67
N SER A 87 -3.98 28.16 -19.81
CA SER A 87 -5.33 27.85 -19.34
C SER A 87 -5.50 28.33 -17.88
N PRO A 88 -6.53 29.12 -17.55
CA PRO A 88 -6.72 29.60 -16.17
C PRO A 88 -7.06 28.42 -15.24
N PRO A 89 -6.42 28.30 -14.06
CA PRO A 89 -6.73 27.21 -13.13
C PRO A 89 -8.11 27.43 -12.52
N ARG A 90 -9.08 26.60 -12.90
CA ARG A 90 -10.46 26.66 -12.40
C ARG A 90 -10.98 25.26 -12.05
N PRO A 91 -11.68 25.10 -10.92
CA PRO A 91 -12.36 23.85 -10.63
C PRO A 91 -13.50 23.62 -11.63
N PRO A 92 -13.72 22.39 -12.10
CA PRO A 92 -14.79 22.11 -13.04
C PRO A 92 -16.17 22.08 -12.37
N GLU A 93 -17.18 22.58 -13.08
CA GLU A 93 -18.58 22.51 -12.64
C GLU A 93 -19.10 21.06 -12.61
N ALA A 94 -20.04 20.77 -11.69
CA ALA A 94 -20.60 19.42 -11.53
C ALA A 94 -21.24 18.85 -12.82
N ARG A 95 -21.92 19.69 -13.61
CA ARG A 95 -22.52 19.29 -14.89
C ARG A 95 -21.48 18.89 -15.92
N LEU A 96 -20.37 19.65 -15.97
CA LEU A 96 -19.25 19.39 -16.86
C LEU A 96 -18.52 18.10 -16.46
N ARG A 97 -18.26 17.88 -15.16
CA ARG A 97 -17.68 16.62 -14.65
C ARG A 97 -18.53 15.40 -15.03
N ALA A 98 -19.84 15.47 -14.83
CA ALA A 98 -20.75 14.39 -15.24
C ALA A 98 -20.75 14.15 -16.76
N SER A 99 -20.47 15.18 -17.57
CA SER A 99 -20.31 15.02 -19.02
C SER A 99 -19.06 14.22 -19.39
N TRP A 100 -17.96 14.38 -18.65
CA TRP A 100 -16.71 13.66 -18.91
C TRP A 100 -16.83 12.16 -18.61
N HIS A 101 -17.53 11.79 -17.52
CA HIS A 101 -17.82 10.38 -17.18
C HIS A 101 -18.69 9.66 -18.20
N ARG A 102 -19.55 10.41 -18.91
CA ARG A 102 -20.43 9.84 -19.93
C ARG A 102 -19.74 9.65 -21.29
N ARG A 103 -18.48 10.08 -21.45
CA ARG A 103 -17.73 9.88 -22.70
C ARG A 103 -17.39 8.39 -22.87
N VAL A 104 -17.80 7.83 -24.01
CA VAL A 104 -17.52 6.42 -24.38
C VAL A 104 -16.18 6.35 -25.14
N ALA A 105 -15.48 5.22 -25.04
CA ALA A 105 -14.23 4.94 -25.76
C ALA A 105 -13.06 5.91 -25.46
N VAL A 106 -12.89 6.30 -24.19
CA VAL A 106 -11.75 7.11 -23.74
C VAL A 106 -10.57 6.23 -23.28
N PRO A 107 -9.31 6.67 -23.48
CA PRO A 107 -8.12 6.00 -22.95
C PRO A 107 -8.13 5.89 -21.41
N SER A 108 -7.42 4.90 -20.85
CA SER A 108 -7.31 4.73 -19.39
C SER A 108 -6.79 5.99 -18.69
N ALA A 109 -5.76 6.61 -19.25
CA ALA A 109 -5.17 7.85 -18.72
C ALA A 109 -6.18 9.01 -18.60
N PHE A 110 -7.14 9.11 -19.53
CA PHE A 110 -8.21 10.09 -19.43
C PHE A 110 -9.10 9.78 -18.23
N ARG A 111 -9.53 8.53 -18.09
CA ARG A 111 -10.39 8.08 -17.00
C ARG A 111 -9.75 8.27 -15.63
N GLU A 112 -8.49 7.85 -15.50
CA GLU A 112 -7.68 8.04 -14.30
C GLU A 112 -7.50 9.53 -13.97
N GLY A 113 -7.29 10.36 -15.00
CA GLY A 113 -7.23 11.81 -14.84
C GLY A 113 -8.53 12.43 -14.32
N ILE A 114 -9.69 12.00 -14.84
CA ILE A 114 -10.99 12.45 -14.33
C ILE A 114 -11.21 12.00 -12.88
N HIS A 115 -10.86 10.75 -12.54
CA HIS A 115 -10.93 10.27 -11.16
C HIS A 115 -10.05 11.10 -10.22
N ALA A 116 -8.84 11.45 -10.64
CA ALA A 116 -7.96 12.32 -9.86
C ALA A 116 -8.61 13.69 -9.60
N ILE A 117 -9.22 14.30 -10.62
CA ILE A 117 -9.94 15.57 -10.49
C ILE A 117 -11.11 15.45 -9.49
N ASP A 118 -11.90 14.37 -9.56
CA ASP A 118 -13.01 14.14 -8.65
C ASP A 118 -12.56 13.97 -7.20
N TRP A 119 -11.49 13.20 -6.99
CA TRP A 119 -10.89 13.02 -5.67
C TRP A 119 -10.44 14.35 -5.08
N THR A 120 -9.80 15.21 -5.86
CA THR A 120 -9.40 16.55 -5.42
C THR A 120 -10.61 17.42 -5.07
N MET A 121 -11.66 17.37 -5.90
CA MET A 121 -12.89 18.16 -5.71
C MET A 121 -13.68 17.74 -4.47
N GLU A 122 -13.70 16.44 -4.16
CA GLU A 122 -14.39 15.87 -3.01
C GLU A 122 -13.55 15.94 -1.71
N GLU A 123 -12.38 16.59 -1.75
CA GLU A 123 -11.36 16.59 -0.69
C GLU A 123 -10.92 15.19 -0.25
N ARG A 124 -11.20 14.18 -1.07
CA ARG A 124 -10.78 12.79 -0.86
C ARG A 124 -9.36 12.64 -1.36
N GLY A 125 -8.39 13.11 -0.57
CA GLY A 125 -7.03 12.60 -0.69
C GLY A 125 -5.91 13.56 -0.38
N LEU A 126 -6.16 14.86 -0.26
CA LEU A 126 -5.09 15.84 -0.05
C LEU A 126 -5.56 16.99 0.85
N ALA A 127 -5.42 16.75 2.17
CA ALA A 127 -5.48 17.75 3.25
C ALA A 127 -6.57 18.83 3.08
N GLY A 128 -7.83 18.40 3.01
CA GLY A 128 -8.98 19.27 3.22
C GLY A 128 -9.22 19.52 4.71
N LEU A 129 -10.13 20.44 5.05
CA LEU A 129 -10.47 20.79 6.44
C LEU A 129 -11.02 19.61 7.27
N ALA A 130 -11.27 18.46 6.64
CA ALA A 130 -11.41 17.14 7.27
C ALA A 130 -10.04 16.42 7.31
N ASP A 131 -9.21 16.87 8.23
CA ASP A 131 -7.74 16.79 8.20
C ASP A 131 -7.11 15.43 8.61
N LEU A 132 -7.70 14.28 8.24
CA LEU A 132 -7.12 12.95 8.59
C LEU A 132 -7.13 11.90 7.47
N ALA A 133 -7.71 12.19 6.31
CA ALA A 133 -7.75 11.24 5.21
C ALA A 133 -6.93 11.78 4.02
N GLY A 134 -5.60 11.62 4.11
CA GLY A 134 -4.79 11.47 2.89
C GLY A 134 -5.39 10.37 2.01
N LEU A 135 -5.06 10.35 0.71
CA LEU A 135 -5.56 9.36 -0.27
C LEU A 135 -5.72 8.01 0.42
N SER A 136 -6.91 7.40 0.38
CA SER A 136 -7.08 6.05 0.94
C SER A 136 -6.31 5.06 0.06
N TRP A 137 -4.99 5.00 0.24
CA TRP A 137 -4.19 3.88 -0.21
C TRP A 137 -4.53 2.75 0.75
N ARG A 138 -5.17 1.71 0.20
CA ARG A 138 -5.41 0.49 0.94
C ARG A 138 -4.09 -0.25 1.02
N LEU A 139 -3.35 -0.06 2.11
CA LEU A 139 -2.24 -0.92 2.45
C LEU A 139 -2.79 -2.23 2.95
N ASP A 140 -2.31 -3.33 2.38
CA ASP A 140 -2.47 -4.62 3.03
C ASP A 140 -1.58 -4.62 4.27
N MET A 141 -2.21 -4.42 5.44
CA MET A 141 -1.47 -4.29 6.69
C MET A 141 -0.84 -5.60 7.14
N ASP A 142 -1.40 -6.75 6.75
CA ASP A 142 -0.80 -8.05 7.01
C ASP A 142 0.54 -8.13 6.28
N LEU A 143 0.53 -7.82 4.97
CA LEU A 143 1.73 -7.82 4.13
C LEU A 143 2.76 -6.77 4.55
N PHE A 144 2.30 -5.58 4.95
CA PHE A 144 3.18 -4.52 5.43
C PHE A 144 3.86 -4.94 6.73
N PHE A 145 3.11 -5.52 7.66
CA PHE A 145 3.66 -5.94 8.94
C PHE A 145 4.64 -7.10 8.78
N GLU A 146 4.37 -8.06 7.89
CA GLU A 146 5.31 -9.11 7.50
C GLU A 146 6.64 -8.51 6.99
N ALA A 147 6.57 -7.55 6.06
CA ALA A 147 7.75 -6.87 5.52
C ALA A 147 8.50 -6.06 6.59
N TRP A 148 7.80 -5.51 7.58
CA TRP A 148 8.40 -4.83 8.72
C TRP A 148 9.20 -5.81 9.60
N VAL A 149 8.62 -6.97 9.92
CA VAL A 149 9.31 -8.03 10.66
C VAL A 149 10.53 -8.55 9.88
N GLU A 150 10.42 -8.71 8.56
CA GLU A 150 11.55 -9.07 7.68
C GLU A 150 12.67 -8.02 7.75
N THR A 151 12.32 -6.74 7.80
CA THR A 151 13.30 -5.65 7.91
C THR A 151 14.06 -5.72 9.24
N ILE A 152 13.36 -5.97 10.35
CA ILE A 152 13.97 -6.17 11.68
C ILE A 152 14.91 -7.39 11.65
N ALA A 153 14.44 -8.52 11.11
CA ALA A 153 15.25 -9.74 11.01
C ALA A 153 16.51 -9.52 10.16
N THR A 154 16.39 -8.82 9.04
CA THR A 154 17.51 -8.46 8.15
C THR A 154 18.53 -7.58 8.85
N TRP A 155 18.08 -6.67 9.71
CA TRP A 155 18.98 -5.87 10.53
C TRP A 155 19.70 -6.73 11.60
N VAL A 156 19.00 -7.68 12.23
CA VAL A 156 19.59 -8.55 13.27
C VAL A 156 20.58 -9.57 12.69
N ALA A 157 20.26 -10.18 11.55
CA ALA A 157 20.99 -11.30 10.96
C ALA A 157 22.54 -11.14 10.96
N PRO A 158 23.14 -10.06 10.42
CA PRO A 158 24.60 -9.92 10.42
C PRO A 158 25.21 -9.76 11.82
N ARG A 159 24.45 -9.32 12.83
CA ARG A 159 24.90 -9.10 14.21
C ARG A 159 24.96 -10.38 15.04
N VAL A 160 24.28 -11.43 14.57
CA VAL A 160 24.23 -12.75 15.21
C VAL A 160 24.84 -13.84 14.32
N GLY A 161 25.41 -13.46 13.16
CA GLY A 161 25.99 -14.41 12.20
C GLY A 161 24.96 -15.34 11.54
N ALA A 162 23.71 -14.86 11.40
CA ALA A 162 22.62 -15.60 10.77
C ALA A 162 22.35 -15.09 9.35
N THR A 163 21.57 -15.86 8.60
CA THR A 163 20.99 -15.46 7.31
C THR A 163 19.47 -15.38 7.40
N VAL A 164 18.85 -14.50 6.60
CA VAL A 164 17.38 -14.37 6.52
C VAL A 164 16.86 -15.10 5.28
N ARG A 165 15.78 -15.85 5.45
CA ARG A 165 14.93 -16.36 4.38
C ARG A 165 13.53 -15.77 4.52
N SER A 166 12.97 -15.28 3.42
CA SER A 166 11.65 -14.62 3.37
C SER A 166 10.60 -15.48 2.67
N GLY A 167 9.42 -15.60 3.29
CA GLY A 167 8.23 -16.24 2.74
C GLY A 167 7.66 -15.50 1.54
N ARG A 168 7.68 -14.16 1.55
CA ARG A 168 7.35 -13.32 0.37
C ARG A 168 8.20 -13.64 -0.86
N LEU A 169 9.44 -14.05 -0.66
CA LEU A 169 10.36 -14.46 -1.74
C LEU A 169 10.30 -15.98 -2.00
N GLU A 170 9.34 -16.69 -1.39
CA GLU A 170 9.15 -18.14 -1.48
C GLU A 170 10.36 -18.96 -1.00
N GLN A 171 11.24 -18.34 -0.21
CA GLN A 171 12.49 -18.96 0.24
C GLN A 171 12.28 -19.90 1.43
N THR A 172 11.18 -19.78 2.16
CA THR A 172 10.87 -20.58 3.35
C THR A 172 9.86 -21.69 3.07
N ARG A 173 9.41 -21.83 1.81
CA ARG A 173 8.39 -22.80 1.41
C ARG A 173 8.88 -24.22 1.65
N VAL A 174 8.12 -24.98 2.43
CA VAL A 174 8.31 -26.41 2.65
C VAL A 174 7.12 -27.16 2.03
N PRO A 175 7.33 -27.99 1.00
CA PRO A 175 6.24 -28.76 0.38
C PRO A 175 5.71 -29.84 1.32
N LEU A 176 4.42 -30.11 1.25
CA LEU A 176 3.76 -31.23 1.91
C LEU A 176 3.52 -32.34 0.89
N ASP A 177 4.09 -33.51 1.13
CA ASP A 177 3.94 -34.68 0.28
C ASP A 177 2.75 -35.52 0.74
N TRP A 178 1.63 -35.39 0.03
CA TRP A 178 0.42 -36.17 0.31
C TRP A 178 0.48 -37.52 -0.40
N SER A 179 0.34 -38.61 0.35
CA SER A 179 0.30 -39.98 -0.19
C SER A 179 -0.78 -40.20 -1.25
N THR A 180 -1.83 -39.37 -1.23
CA THR A 180 -2.83 -39.29 -2.30
C THR A 180 -2.98 -37.84 -2.74
N PRO A 181 -2.94 -37.53 -4.05
CA PRO A 181 -3.22 -36.20 -4.56
C PRO A 181 -4.72 -35.91 -4.40
N THR A 182 -5.13 -35.51 -3.20
CA THR A 182 -6.48 -35.00 -2.99
C THR A 182 -6.52 -33.56 -3.48
N SER A 183 -7.37 -33.33 -4.48
CA SER A 183 -7.61 -32.02 -5.09
C SER A 183 -8.25 -31.07 -4.08
N GLY A 184 -7.47 -30.49 -3.17
CA GLY A 184 -7.97 -29.49 -2.22
C GLY A 184 -7.22 -29.32 -0.90
N SER A 185 -6.27 -30.20 -0.55
CA SER A 185 -5.50 -30.06 0.70
C SER A 185 -4.31 -29.09 0.56
N GLN A 186 -3.84 -28.56 1.69
CA GLN A 186 -2.70 -27.64 1.77
C GLN A 186 -1.43 -28.29 1.22
N ARG A 187 -0.77 -27.67 0.24
CA ARG A 187 0.38 -28.27 -0.47
C ARG A 187 1.74 -27.90 0.09
N SER A 188 1.80 -26.90 0.97
CA SER A 188 3.05 -26.42 1.54
C SER A 188 2.80 -25.64 2.83
N LEU A 189 3.82 -25.59 3.67
CA LEU A 189 3.94 -24.65 4.78
C LEU A 189 4.87 -23.52 4.35
N LEU A 190 4.52 -22.29 4.68
CA LEU A 190 5.27 -21.09 4.30
C LEU A 190 5.39 -20.18 5.53
N PRO A 191 6.44 -20.33 6.35
CA PRO A 191 6.76 -19.37 7.40
C PRO A 191 7.12 -18.00 6.82
N ASP A 192 6.72 -16.92 7.48
CA ASP A 192 6.93 -15.56 6.96
C ASP A 192 8.41 -15.17 6.89
N VAL A 193 9.15 -15.33 8.00
CA VAL A 193 10.58 -15.01 8.05
C VAL A 193 11.32 -16.06 8.88
N VAL A 194 12.46 -16.51 8.37
CA VAL A 194 13.31 -17.48 9.07
C VAL A 194 14.72 -16.90 9.19
N LEU A 195 15.21 -16.81 10.41
CA LEU A 195 16.60 -16.52 10.74
C LEU A 195 17.34 -17.84 10.99
N GLU A 196 18.28 -18.17 10.10
CA GLU A 196 19.07 -19.39 10.19
C GLU A 196 20.49 -19.04 10.63
N GLY A 197 20.84 -19.46 11.85
CA GLY A 197 22.21 -19.47 12.35
C GLY A 197 22.78 -20.90 12.37
N PRO A 198 24.06 -21.06 12.78
CA PRO A 198 24.70 -22.38 12.80
C PRO A 198 24.03 -23.40 13.73
N ASP A 199 23.60 -22.97 14.93
CA ASP A 199 23.07 -23.84 15.97
C ASP A 199 21.60 -23.54 16.34
N VAL A 200 21.04 -22.47 15.78
CA VAL A 200 19.69 -22.00 16.09
C VAL A 200 18.96 -21.58 14.82
N VAL A 201 17.69 -21.98 14.73
CA VAL A 201 16.75 -21.43 13.77
C VAL A 201 15.67 -20.68 14.53
N VAL A 202 15.45 -19.42 14.16
CA VAL A 202 14.35 -18.60 14.68
C VAL A 202 13.33 -18.39 13.57
N VAL A 203 12.13 -18.92 13.75
CA VAL A 203 11.00 -18.72 12.85
C VAL A 203 10.16 -17.58 13.39
N LEU A 204 9.88 -16.58 12.56
CA LEU A 204 9.02 -15.44 12.87
C LEU A 204 7.77 -15.58 12.00
N ASP A 205 6.62 -15.68 12.66
CA ASP A 205 5.29 -15.70 12.01
C ASP A 205 4.52 -14.45 12.45
N SER A 206 4.21 -13.60 11.48
CA SER A 206 3.71 -12.24 11.69
C SER A 206 2.19 -12.26 11.63
N LYS A 207 1.53 -11.74 12.67
CA LYS A 207 0.07 -11.71 12.75
C LYS A 207 -0.40 -10.29 13.04
N TYR A 208 -0.84 -9.58 12.00
CA TYR A 208 -1.45 -8.27 12.16
C TYR A 208 -2.92 -8.41 12.58
N LYS A 209 -3.15 -8.64 13.89
CA LYS A 209 -4.49 -8.86 14.44
C LYS A 209 -4.68 -8.09 15.74
N GLN A 210 -5.81 -7.39 15.84
CA GLN A 210 -6.18 -6.59 17.02
C GLN A 210 -6.35 -7.43 18.30
N HIS A 211 -6.61 -8.72 18.16
CA HIS A 211 -6.91 -9.56 19.29
C HIS A 211 -5.72 -9.84 20.22
N ALA A 212 -4.48 -9.63 19.78
CA ALA A 212 -3.31 -9.75 20.64
C ALA A 212 -3.33 -8.69 21.75
N ASP A 213 -3.69 -7.45 21.38
CA ASP A 213 -3.93 -6.36 22.34
C ASP A 213 -5.14 -6.66 23.24
N ASP A 214 -6.20 -7.27 22.70
CA ASP A 214 -7.36 -7.65 23.49
C ASP A 214 -7.04 -8.73 24.53
N ILE A 215 -6.23 -9.74 24.18
CA ILE A 215 -5.77 -10.77 25.12
C ILE A 215 -4.89 -10.14 26.21
N GLN A 216 -4.02 -9.19 25.87
CA GLN A 216 -3.22 -8.47 26.86
C GLN A 216 -4.09 -7.59 27.79
N ARG A 217 -5.12 -6.95 27.25
CA ARG A 217 -5.98 -6.00 28.00
C ARG A 217 -7.03 -6.71 28.86
N LEU A 218 -7.70 -7.71 28.31
CA LEU A 218 -8.86 -8.38 28.91
C LEU A 218 -8.48 -9.71 29.59
N GLY A 219 -7.30 -10.24 29.30
CA GLY A 219 -6.89 -11.57 29.74
C GLY A 219 -7.57 -12.68 28.94
N TRP A 220 -7.01 -13.89 29.01
CA TRP A 220 -7.49 -15.05 28.23
C TRP A 220 -8.98 -15.37 28.46
N HIS A 221 -9.46 -15.25 29.70
CA HIS A 221 -10.86 -15.52 30.03
C HIS A 221 -11.80 -14.36 29.71
N GLY A 222 -11.26 -13.15 29.49
CA GLY A 222 -12.05 -11.96 29.18
C GLY A 222 -12.29 -11.74 27.69
N VAL A 223 -11.59 -12.48 26.82
CA VAL A 223 -11.77 -12.40 25.36
C VAL A 223 -12.84 -13.38 24.85
N SER A 224 -13.48 -13.02 23.74
CA SER A 224 -14.52 -13.84 23.10
C SER A 224 -13.98 -15.21 22.65
N ASP A 225 -14.86 -16.21 22.52
CA ASP A 225 -14.48 -17.53 22.02
C ASP A 225 -13.84 -17.46 20.62
N ASN A 226 -14.32 -16.55 19.76
CA ASN A 226 -13.74 -16.35 18.43
C ASN A 226 -12.27 -15.87 18.49
N VAL A 227 -11.95 -14.94 19.39
CA VAL A 227 -10.56 -14.49 19.60
C VAL A 227 -9.68 -15.62 20.12
N ARG A 228 -10.19 -16.40 21.08
CA ARG A 228 -9.45 -17.57 21.62
C ARG A 228 -9.18 -18.61 20.54
N GLU A 229 -10.16 -18.87 19.68
CA GLU A 229 -10.05 -19.79 18.56
C GLU A 229 -9.02 -19.31 17.53
N GLN A 230 -9.05 -18.03 17.16
CA GLN A 230 -8.06 -17.45 16.26
C GLN A 230 -6.64 -17.54 16.82
N HIS A 231 -6.45 -17.20 18.09
CA HIS A 231 -5.16 -17.31 18.76
C HIS A 231 -4.69 -18.76 18.83
N ARG A 232 -5.60 -19.71 19.09
CA ARG A 232 -5.28 -21.15 19.05
C ARG A 232 -4.77 -21.58 17.68
N ASN A 233 -5.40 -21.12 16.60
CA ASN A 233 -4.97 -21.45 15.24
C ASN A 233 -3.58 -20.88 14.92
N ASP A 234 -3.29 -19.65 15.36
CA ASP A 234 -1.97 -19.05 15.22
C ASP A 234 -0.90 -19.85 16.00
N LEU A 235 -1.21 -20.29 17.22
CA LEU A 235 -0.34 -21.16 18.01
C LEU A 235 -0.08 -22.51 17.33
N LEU A 236 -1.12 -23.14 16.77
CA LEU A 236 -0.98 -24.41 16.05
C LEU A 236 -0.12 -24.25 14.79
N GLN A 237 -0.26 -23.12 14.07
CA GLN A 237 0.58 -22.78 12.93
C GLN A 237 2.05 -22.60 13.35
N ALA A 238 2.31 -21.83 14.41
CA ALA A 238 3.65 -21.65 14.95
C ALA A 238 4.30 -22.97 15.41
N LEU A 239 3.53 -23.85 16.05
CA LEU A 239 3.99 -25.18 16.43
C LEU A 239 4.30 -26.04 15.20
N ALA A 240 3.49 -25.98 14.14
CA ALA A 240 3.78 -26.68 12.89
C ALA A 240 5.09 -26.18 12.25
N TYR A 241 5.37 -24.87 12.31
CA TYR A 241 6.62 -24.33 11.77
C TYR A 241 7.85 -24.71 12.61
N SER A 242 7.69 -24.92 13.92
CA SER A 242 8.79 -25.32 14.80
C SER A 242 9.41 -26.68 14.43
N THR A 243 8.71 -27.50 13.64
CA THR A 243 9.17 -28.85 13.28
C THR A 243 9.82 -28.94 11.90
N LEU A 244 9.79 -27.84 11.11
CA LEU A 244 10.23 -27.83 9.72
C LEU A 244 11.75 -27.75 9.53
N PHE A 245 12.48 -27.32 10.54
CA PHE A 245 13.90 -27.05 10.45
C PHE A 245 14.70 -28.03 11.30
N GLU A 246 15.80 -28.53 10.74
CA GLU A 246 16.75 -29.38 11.45
C GLU A 246 17.84 -28.50 12.05
N ALA A 247 17.66 -28.10 13.31
CA ALA A 247 18.65 -27.37 14.08
C ALA A 247 18.67 -27.88 15.53
N PRO A 248 19.81 -27.78 16.25
CA PRO A 248 19.89 -28.12 17.67
C PRO A 248 18.81 -27.42 18.51
N ARG A 249 18.47 -26.19 18.14
CA ARG A 249 17.39 -25.42 18.76
C ARG A 249 16.56 -24.69 17.70
N VAL A 250 15.24 -24.83 17.81
CA VAL A 250 14.28 -24.07 17.00
C VAL A 250 13.40 -23.23 17.93
N VAL A 251 13.37 -21.93 17.67
CA VAL A 251 12.54 -20.96 18.40
C VAL A 251 11.50 -20.42 17.43
N THR A 252 10.22 -20.66 17.67
CA THR A 252 9.16 -20.02 16.88
C THR A 252 8.60 -18.83 17.64
N LEU A 253 8.50 -17.68 16.98
CA LEU A 253 7.97 -16.45 17.53
C LEU A 253 6.71 -16.05 16.75
N LEU A 254 5.58 -15.95 17.43
CA LEU A 254 4.42 -15.23 16.94
C LEU A 254 4.63 -13.75 17.20
N VAL A 255 4.73 -12.98 16.14
CA VAL A 255 5.02 -11.55 16.18
C VAL A 255 3.72 -10.78 16.00
N TYR A 256 3.41 -9.87 16.92
CA TYR A 256 2.19 -9.08 16.91
C TYR A 256 2.50 -7.58 16.96
N PRO A 257 1.76 -6.76 16.19
CA PRO A 257 1.92 -5.32 16.24
C PRO A 257 1.40 -4.78 17.58
N CYS A 258 2.02 -3.72 18.08
CA CYS A 258 1.49 -2.94 19.20
C CYS A 258 1.77 -1.44 18.99
N ALA A 259 1.07 -0.59 19.73
CA ALA A 259 1.38 0.85 19.76
C ALA A 259 2.76 1.10 20.40
N GLU A 260 3.48 2.12 19.92
CA GLU A 260 4.83 2.46 20.40
C GLU A 260 4.89 2.68 21.92
N ASP A 261 3.95 3.45 22.47
CA ASP A 261 3.84 3.67 23.93
C ASP A 261 3.58 2.37 24.72
N SER A 262 2.84 1.43 24.13
CA SER A 262 2.61 0.12 24.74
C SER A 262 3.87 -0.73 24.68
N TRP A 263 4.61 -0.66 23.58
CA TRP A 263 5.88 -1.36 23.44
C TRP A 263 6.90 -0.89 24.47
N TRP A 264 7.10 0.42 24.64
CA TRP A 264 8.02 0.96 25.65
C TRP A 264 7.65 0.51 27.07
N ARG A 265 6.36 0.54 27.43
CA ARG A 265 5.88 0.02 28.73
C ARG A 265 6.13 -1.47 28.90
N LEU A 266 6.07 -2.26 27.83
CA LEU A 266 6.43 -3.68 27.87
C LEU A 266 7.95 -3.85 27.97
N HIS A 267 8.73 -3.02 27.28
CA HIS A 267 10.18 -3.05 27.24
C HIS A 267 10.79 -2.76 28.62
N GLU A 268 10.36 -1.68 29.27
CA GLU A 268 10.78 -1.31 30.64
C GLU A 268 10.47 -2.41 31.67
N ARG A 269 9.44 -3.22 31.42
CA ARG A 269 9.02 -4.30 32.31
C ARG A 269 9.62 -5.66 31.93
N GLY A 270 10.41 -5.75 30.87
CA GLY A 270 10.95 -7.00 30.34
C GLY A 270 9.86 -7.98 29.83
N ARG A 271 8.74 -7.46 29.33
CA ARG A 271 7.56 -8.24 28.89
C ARG A 271 7.26 -8.13 27.39
N VAL A 272 8.18 -7.59 26.59
CA VAL A 272 8.06 -7.55 25.12
C VAL A 272 7.98 -8.95 24.53
N LEU A 273 8.65 -9.90 25.17
CA LEU A 273 8.67 -11.30 24.79
C LEU A 273 8.14 -12.16 25.94
N SER A 274 7.10 -12.94 25.64
CA SER A 274 6.61 -14.00 26.54
C SER A 274 6.98 -15.36 25.94
N ARG A 275 7.65 -16.23 26.70
CA ARG A 275 8.11 -17.54 26.22
C ARG A 275 7.32 -18.68 26.86
N ALA A 276 7.03 -19.68 26.06
CA ALA A 276 6.53 -20.98 26.47
C ALA A 276 7.47 -22.06 25.95
N ARG A 277 7.65 -23.13 26.73
CA ARG A 277 8.39 -24.32 26.31
C ARG A 277 7.49 -25.53 26.38
N ALA A 278 7.28 -26.18 25.24
CA ALA A 278 6.65 -27.49 25.19
C ALA A 278 7.76 -28.54 25.17
N ARG A 279 8.00 -29.17 26.34
CA ARG A 279 8.98 -30.24 26.47
C ARG A 279 8.31 -31.56 26.10
N THR A 280 8.64 -32.09 24.93
CA THR A 280 8.17 -33.41 24.47
C THR A 280 9.38 -34.23 24.06
N SER A 281 9.82 -35.20 24.85
CA SER A 281 10.98 -36.05 24.46
C SER A 281 10.76 -36.63 23.05
N PRO A 282 11.69 -36.44 22.07
CA PRO A 282 13.06 -35.91 22.18
C PRO A 282 13.24 -34.41 21.80
N ARG A 283 12.18 -33.65 21.50
CA ARG A 283 12.24 -32.23 21.06
C ARG A 283 11.83 -31.24 22.16
N ASN A 284 12.61 -30.18 22.31
CA ASN A 284 12.25 -29.02 23.12
C ASN A 284 11.76 -27.91 22.19
N ILE A 285 10.44 -27.69 22.13
CA ILE A 285 9.87 -26.64 21.28
C ILE A 285 9.78 -25.37 22.12
N GLU A 286 10.47 -24.33 21.67
CA GLU A 286 10.38 -22.99 22.26
C GLU A 286 9.47 -22.12 21.40
N LEU A 287 8.42 -21.61 22.03
CA LEU A 287 7.46 -20.70 21.43
C LEU A 287 7.56 -19.35 22.15
N GLY A 288 7.55 -18.26 21.40
CA GLY A 288 7.46 -16.92 21.95
C GLY A 288 6.30 -16.13 21.37
N LEU A 289 5.74 -15.23 22.17
CA LEU A 289 4.90 -14.14 21.71
C LEU A 289 5.73 -12.86 21.79
N LEU A 290 6.00 -12.24 20.65
CA LEU A 290 6.84 -11.04 20.53
C LEU A 290 5.98 -9.84 20.13
N ALA A 291 5.96 -8.81 20.97
CA ALA A 291 5.35 -7.53 20.64
C ALA A 291 6.34 -6.65 19.86
N VAL A 292 5.90 -6.10 18.72
CA VAL A 292 6.71 -5.22 17.86
C VAL A 292 5.94 -3.93 17.60
N PRO A 293 6.55 -2.74 17.78
CA PRO A 293 5.90 -1.49 17.44
C PRO A 293 5.93 -1.29 15.92
N LEU A 294 4.90 -0.66 15.36
CA LEU A 294 4.85 -0.29 13.93
C LEU A 294 5.75 0.90 13.56
N GLY A 295 6.34 1.55 14.57
CA GLY A 295 7.28 2.67 14.43
C GLY A 295 8.36 2.60 15.51
N GLY A 296 9.31 3.52 15.45
CA GLY A 296 10.46 3.57 16.36
C GLY A 296 11.78 3.20 15.68
N GLU A 297 12.87 3.28 16.44
CA GLU A 297 14.22 2.96 15.97
C GLU A 297 14.41 1.45 15.85
N ILE A 298 14.87 0.99 14.68
CA ILE A 298 15.09 -0.44 14.42
C ILE A 298 16.08 -1.09 15.39
N ALA A 299 17.00 -0.30 15.94
CA ALA A 299 17.98 -0.77 16.91
C ALA A 299 17.35 -1.23 18.22
N ASP A 300 16.30 -0.55 18.68
CA ASP A 300 15.64 -0.86 19.95
C ASP A 300 14.83 -2.16 19.82
N VAL A 301 14.06 -2.28 18.73
CA VAL A 301 13.26 -3.47 18.45
C VAL A 301 14.15 -4.66 18.08
N GLY A 302 15.13 -4.43 17.21
CA GLY A 302 16.10 -5.43 16.78
C GLY A 302 16.95 -5.96 17.94
N GLY A 303 17.27 -5.12 18.92
CA GLY A 303 18.01 -5.53 20.12
C GLY A 303 17.30 -6.62 20.93
N VAL A 304 15.96 -6.60 20.98
CA VAL A 304 15.18 -7.67 21.65
C VAL A 304 15.35 -9.00 20.90
N LEU A 305 15.18 -8.99 19.58
CA LEU A 305 15.31 -10.19 18.75
C LEU A 305 16.76 -10.72 18.73
N GLU A 306 17.75 -9.83 18.67
CA GLU A 306 19.17 -10.16 18.84
C GLU A 306 19.43 -10.87 20.17
N GLY A 307 18.82 -10.38 21.26
CA GLY A 307 18.85 -11.02 22.58
C GLY A 307 18.26 -12.43 22.57
N VAL A 308 17.14 -12.64 21.86
CA VAL A 308 16.55 -14.00 21.70
C VAL A 308 17.51 -14.96 21.04
N VAL A 309 18.11 -14.56 19.92
CA VAL A 309 19.04 -15.42 19.18
C VAL A 309 20.27 -15.73 20.03
N ARG A 310 20.85 -14.75 20.71
CA ARG A 310 22.04 -14.95 21.56
C ARG A 310 21.76 -15.83 22.78
N GLU A 311 20.62 -15.62 23.45
CA GLU A 311 20.20 -16.49 24.55
C GLU A 311 19.96 -17.93 24.05
N ALA A 312 19.43 -18.06 22.83
CA ALA A 312 19.19 -19.35 22.22
C ALA A 312 20.47 -20.13 21.94
N VAL A 313 21.52 -19.45 21.48
CA VAL A 313 22.86 -20.03 21.27
C VAL A 313 23.59 -20.31 22.59
N GLY A 314 23.46 -19.43 23.59
CA GLY A 314 24.23 -19.48 24.83
C GLY A 314 23.68 -20.38 25.94
N SER A 315 22.41 -20.83 25.87
CA SER A 315 21.82 -21.66 26.93
C SER A 315 22.03 -23.16 26.64
N PRO A 316 22.53 -23.96 27.61
CA PRO A 316 22.60 -25.41 27.45
C PRO A 316 21.19 -26.03 27.37
N ASN A 317 21.07 -27.11 26.57
CA ASN A 317 19.84 -27.90 26.35
C ASN A 317 19.27 -28.53 27.63
#